data_AF-A0A9X0WBG6-F1
#
_entry.id   AF-A0A9X0WBG6-F1
#
_cell.length_a   1.000
_cell.length_b   1.000
_cell.length_c   1.000
_cell.angle_alpha   90.00
_cell.angle_beta   90.00
_cell.angle_gamma   90.00
#
_symmetry.space_group_name_H-M   'P 1'
#
loop_
_entity.id
_entity.type
_entity.pdbx_description
1 polymer ?
#
loop_
_entity_poly.entity_id
_entity_poly.type
_entity_poly.pdbx_seq_one_letter_code
_entity_poly.pdbx_strand_id
1 'polypeptide(L)'
;MPPALSDLSARIQASLELPGTRVQMLDLEGQSVYLAGGGRYAFTGPAWDLWHGVELQDVAQASALAGRLDRDRLPLDAVDLGALPMNTDVLAEDSLWVFVDPLYPAGLEVLAELRDTGTPAQVVLLPVGGPESLDLARRLRCAP
;
A
#
# COMPACT_ATOMS: atom_id res chain seq x y z
N MET A 1 12.33 -17.54 24.26
CA MET A 1 12.60 -16.60 23.15
C MET A 1 11.28 -16.33 22.44
N PRO A 2 11.01 -15.09 22.03
CA PRO A 2 9.91 -14.83 21.09
C PRO A 2 10.13 -15.61 19.78
N PRO A 3 9.06 -15.98 19.06
CA PRO A 3 9.17 -16.74 17.82
C PRO A 3 9.97 -15.96 16.77
N ALA A 4 10.77 -16.65 15.97
CA ALA A 4 11.42 -16.05 14.80
C ALA A 4 10.43 -15.99 13.63
N LEU A 5 10.65 -15.10 12.66
CA LEU A 5 9.79 -15.00 11.47
C LEU A 5 9.69 -16.35 10.72
N SER A 6 10.76 -17.16 10.76
CA SER A 6 10.80 -18.52 10.21
C SER A 6 9.74 -19.45 10.79
N ASP A 7 9.29 -19.19 12.02
CA ASP A 7 8.29 -20.02 12.71
C ASP A 7 6.89 -19.87 12.08
N LEU A 8 6.65 -18.79 11.31
CA LEU A 8 5.41 -18.59 10.55
C LEU A 8 5.26 -19.56 9.37
N SER A 9 6.33 -20.27 8.98
CA SER A 9 6.29 -21.32 7.96
C SER A 9 5.81 -22.67 8.49
N ALA A 10 5.67 -22.81 9.82
CA ALA A 10 5.19 -24.03 10.43
C ALA A 10 3.73 -24.33 10.04
N ARG A 11 3.36 -25.62 10.05
CA ARG A 11 1.98 -26.03 9.79
C ARG A 11 1.04 -25.43 10.84
N ILE A 12 0.07 -24.65 10.39
CA ILE A 12 -1.00 -24.10 11.24
C ILE A 12 -1.86 -25.25 11.78
N GLN A 13 -1.95 -25.35 13.11
CA GLN A 13 -2.75 -26.38 13.79
C GLN A 13 -4.18 -25.90 14.12
N ALA A 14 -4.34 -24.61 14.38
CA ALA A 14 -5.61 -23.97 14.68
C ALA A 14 -5.54 -22.47 14.38
N SER A 15 -6.68 -21.85 14.12
CA SER A 15 -6.81 -20.40 13.90
C SER A 15 -8.07 -19.87 14.59
N LEU A 16 -7.94 -18.73 15.27
CA LEU A 16 -9.05 -17.97 15.83
C LEU A 16 -8.84 -16.49 15.53
N GLU A 17 -9.86 -15.82 15.01
CA GLU A 17 -9.85 -14.37 14.86
C GLU A 17 -10.18 -13.71 16.20
N LEU A 18 -9.30 -12.82 16.67
CA LEU A 18 -9.55 -12.06 17.88
C LEU A 18 -10.51 -10.90 17.60
N PRO A 19 -11.47 -10.61 18.49
CA PRO A 19 -12.41 -9.52 18.26
C PRO A 19 -11.71 -8.15 18.38
N GLY A 20 -11.66 -7.41 17.28
CA GLY A 20 -11.10 -6.06 17.22
C GLY A 20 -10.38 -5.78 15.90
N THR A 21 -10.80 -4.76 15.17
CA THR A 21 -10.26 -4.44 13.83
C THR A 21 -9.00 -3.57 13.86
N ARG A 22 -8.58 -3.09 15.04
CA ARG A 22 -7.45 -2.18 15.20
C ARG A 22 -6.44 -2.71 16.20
N VAL A 23 -5.17 -2.60 15.83
CA VAL A 23 -4.01 -2.77 16.70
C VAL A 23 -3.30 -1.42 16.80
N GLN A 24 -2.95 -1.01 18.01
CA GLN A 24 -2.19 0.21 18.29
C GLN A 24 -0.86 -0.15 18.95
N MET A 25 0.24 0.31 18.39
CA MET A 25 1.56 0.23 19.03
C MET A 25 1.74 1.41 20.01
N LEU A 26 2.29 1.11 21.17
CA LEU A 26 2.65 2.07 22.22
C LEU A 26 4.13 1.91 22.55
N ASP A 27 4.81 3.02 22.83
CA ASP A 27 6.15 3.05 23.41
C ASP A 27 6.02 3.37 24.91
N LEU A 28 6.45 2.43 25.76
CA LEU A 28 6.49 2.55 27.20
C LEU A 28 7.95 2.52 27.66
N GLU A 29 8.61 3.69 27.64
CA GLU A 29 10.00 3.88 28.07
C GLU A 29 10.99 2.91 27.38
N GLY A 30 10.86 2.74 26.06
CA GLY A 30 11.69 1.84 25.26
C GLY A 30 11.16 0.42 25.16
N GLN A 31 9.98 0.13 25.72
CA GLN A 31 9.28 -1.13 25.52
C GLN A 31 8.05 -0.94 24.62
N SER A 32 8.06 -1.64 23.48
CA SER A 32 6.92 -1.69 22.56
C SER A 32 5.81 -2.60 23.09
N VAL A 33 4.59 -2.09 23.17
CA VAL A 33 3.37 -2.84 23.56
C VAL A 33 2.26 -2.59 22.54
N TYR A 34 1.50 -3.62 22.21
CA TYR A 34 0.43 -3.55 21.21
C TYR A 34 -0.94 -3.77 21.86
N LEU A 35 -1.87 -2.84 21.68
CA LEU A 35 -3.25 -2.96 22.16
C LEU A 35 -4.20 -3.28 21.02
N ALA A 36 -5.13 -4.21 21.23
CA ALA A 36 -6.17 -4.57 20.27
C ALA A 36 -7.56 -4.66 20.92
N GLY A 37 -8.60 -4.69 20.08
CA GLY A 37 -9.98 -4.85 20.54
C GLY A 37 -10.47 -3.72 21.45
N GLY A 38 -10.06 -2.48 21.16
CA GLY A 38 -10.40 -1.32 21.99
C GLY A 38 -9.72 -1.33 23.36
N GLY A 39 -8.56 -1.99 23.49
CA GLY A 39 -7.82 -2.13 24.74
C GLY A 39 -8.14 -3.41 25.52
N ARG A 40 -8.98 -4.30 24.98
CA ARG A 40 -9.30 -5.59 25.60
C ARG A 40 -8.11 -6.56 25.64
N TYR A 41 -7.23 -6.47 24.65
CA TYR A 41 -6.07 -7.35 24.52
C TYR A 41 -4.79 -6.53 24.48
N ALA A 42 -3.73 -7.06 25.11
CA ALA A 42 -2.38 -6.50 25.06
C ALA A 42 -1.39 -7.59 24.62
N PHE A 43 -0.50 -7.25 23.70
CA PHE A 43 0.62 -8.08 23.27
C PHE A 43 1.93 -7.39 23.62
N THR A 44 2.82 -8.10 24.29
CA THR A 44 4.11 -7.58 24.80
C THR A 44 5.32 -8.22 24.13
N GLY A 45 5.08 -8.98 23.05
CA GLY A 45 6.13 -9.56 22.22
C GLY A 45 6.48 -8.68 21.03
N PRO A 46 7.54 -9.03 20.27
CA PRO A 46 7.86 -8.38 19.00
C PRO A 46 6.72 -8.53 17.99
N ALA A 47 6.67 -7.58 17.05
CA ALA A 47 5.79 -7.62 15.89
C ALA A 47 6.62 -7.41 14.62
N TRP A 48 6.13 -7.93 13.50
CA TRP A 48 6.82 -7.84 12.21
C TRP A 48 5.90 -7.26 11.15
N ASP A 49 6.46 -6.37 10.35
CA ASP A 49 5.89 -6.01 9.06
C ASP A 49 6.26 -7.10 8.06
N LEU A 50 5.26 -7.88 7.62
CA LEU A 50 5.48 -8.99 6.69
C LEU A 50 5.70 -8.53 5.25
N TRP A 51 5.26 -7.33 4.88
CA TRP A 51 5.49 -6.78 3.54
C TRP A 51 6.93 -6.31 3.40
N HIS A 52 7.48 -5.72 4.48
CA HIS A 52 8.87 -5.29 4.53
C HIS A 52 9.82 -6.31 5.19
N GLY A 53 9.32 -7.44 5.70
CA GLY A 53 10.13 -8.49 6.33
C GLY A 53 11.02 -8.00 7.47
N VAL A 54 10.60 -6.96 8.20
CA VAL A 54 11.36 -6.34 9.30
C VAL A 54 10.59 -6.43 10.61
N GLU A 55 11.31 -6.54 11.71
CA GLU A 55 10.74 -6.39 13.05
C GLU A 55 10.50 -4.91 13.35
N LEU A 56 9.32 -4.60 13.90
CA LEU A 56 8.95 -3.26 14.32
C LEU A 56 9.65 -2.91 15.64
N GLN A 57 10.59 -1.97 15.56
CA GLN A 57 11.42 -1.54 16.69
C GLN A 57 10.74 -0.45 17.51
N ASP A 58 10.19 0.57 16.83
CA ASP A 58 9.59 1.74 17.47
C ASP A 58 8.42 2.32 16.67
N VAL A 59 7.68 3.24 17.30
CA VAL A 59 6.47 3.87 16.73
C VAL A 59 6.80 4.70 15.49
N ALA A 60 7.97 5.34 15.42
CA ALA A 60 8.36 6.17 14.29
C ALA A 60 8.62 5.31 13.05
N GLN A 61 9.34 4.20 13.21
CA GLN A 61 9.57 3.21 12.17
C GLN A 61 8.24 2.61 11.70
N ALA A 62 7.38 2.17 12.62
CA ALA A 62 6.09 1.59 12.27
C ALA A 62 5.21 2.57 11.49
N SER A 63 5.18 3.84 11.90
CA SER A 63 4.47 4.91 11.18
C SER A 63 5.03 5.16 9.78
N ALA A 64 6.37 5.18 9.66
CA ALA A 64 7.04 5.38 8.37
C ALA A 64 6.79 4.23 7.38
N LEU A 65 6.78 2.99 7.86
CA LEU A 65 6.47 1.80 7.06
C LEU A 65 4.99 1.77 6.66
N ALA A 66 4.07 2.08 7.58
CA ALA A 66 2.64 2.11 7.30
C ALA A 66 2.23 3.21 6.31
N GLY A 67 2.98 4.31 6.25
CA GLY A 67 2.74 5.43 5.34
C GLY A 67 3.31 5.26 3.94
N ARG A 68 3.93 4.12 3.63
CA ARG A 68 4.63 3.90 2.36
C ARG A 68 4.26 2.57 1.75
N LEU A 69 4.30 2.55 0.42
CA LEU A 69 4.17 1.34 -0.37
C LEU A 69 5.52 1.14 -1.08
N ASP A 70 6.30 0.16 -0.64
CA ASP A 70 7.58 -0.15 -1.26
C ASP A 70 7.34 -1.01 -2.51
N ARG A 71 7.40 -0.36 -3.67
CA ARG A 71 7.10 -0.99 -4.97
C ARG A 71 8.04 -2.16 -5.26
N ASP A 72 9.32 -2.05 -4.90
CA ASP A 72 10.33 -3.08 -5.22
C ASP A 72 10.08 -4.39 -4.45
N ARG A 73 9.18 -4.34 -3.47
CA ARG A 73 8.81 -5.48 -2.61
C ARG A 73 7.39 -5.97 -2.87
N LEU A 74 6.64 -5.26 -3.71
CA LEU A 74 5.35 -5.72 -4.20
C LEU A 74 5.55 -6.53 -5.49
N PRO A 75 4.93 -7.72 -5.61
CA PRO A 75 4.91 -8.47 -6.86
C PRO A 75 3.87 -7.87 -7.82
N LEU A 76 3.99 -6.57 -8.10
CA LEU A 76 3.08 -5.79 -8.92
C LEU A 76 3.90 -4.95 -9.90
N ASP A 77 3.61 -5.09 -11.19
CA ASP A 77 4.12 -4.23 -12.25
C ASP A 77 3.00 -3.30 -12.75
N ALA A 78 3.33 -2.06 -13.05
CA ALA A 78 2.37 -1.11 -13.56
C ALA A 78 1.87 -1.50 -14.95
N VAL A 79 2.69 -2.16 -15.77
CA VAL A 79 2.29 -2.76 -17.06
C VAL A 79 1.15 -3.76 -16.86
N ASP A 80 1.23 -4.60 -15.83
CA ASP A 80 0.19 -5.60 -15.54
C ASP A 80 -1.10 -4.95 -15.05
N LEU A 81 -0.99 -3.80 -14.38
CA LEU A 81 -2.11 -2.92 -14.05
C LEU A 81 -2.58 -2.08 -15.25
N GLY A 82 -1.81 -2.14 -16.34
CA GLY A 82 -1.96 -1.44 -17.62
C GLY A 82 -1.62 0.06 -17.57
N ALA A 83 -0.72 0.53 -16.73
CA ALA A 83 -0.46 1.95 -16.63
C ALA A 83 -0.22 2.63 -18.00
N LEU A 84 -0.75 3.85 -18.15
CA LEU A 84 -0.54 4.69 -19.33
C LEU A 84 0.66 5.61 -19.05
N PRO A 85 1.66 5.67 -19.94
CA PRO A 85 2.79 6.57 -19.74
C PRO A 85 2.35 8.03 -19.91
N MET A 86 2.90 8.92 -19.08
CA MET A 86 2.70 10.36 -19.17
C MET A 86 4.04 11.10 -19.03
N ASN A 87 4.28 12.08 -19.91
CA ASN A 87 5.55 12.80 -20.04
C ASN A 87 6.78 11.91 -20.32
N THR A 88 6.53 10.69 -20.81
CA THR A 88 7.54 9.72 -21.21
C THR A 88 6.97 8.87 -22.34
N ASP A 89 7.83 8.39 -23.23
CA ASP A 89 7.46 7.50 -24.33
C ASP A 89 7.41 6.03 -23.89
N VAL A 90 7.95 5.72 -22.70
CA VAL A 90 8.01 4.37 -22.13
C VAL A 90 7.65 4.39 -20.65
N LEU A 91 7.10 3.29 -20.15
CA LEU A 91 6.94 3.06 -18.72
C LEU A 91 8.33 2.86 -18.11
N ALA A 92 8.90 3.93 -17.55
CA ALA A 92 10.24 3.90 -16.97
C ALA A 92 10.18 3.48 -15.50
N GLU A 93 11.13 2.66 -15.05
CA GLU A 93 11.15 2.13 -13.68
C GLU A 93 11.15 3.25 -12.64
N ASP A 94 11.79 4.39 -12.84
CA ASP A 94 11.80 5.48 -11.85
C ASP A 94 10.57 6.41 -11.90
N SER A 95 9.58 6.11 -12.75
CA SER A 95 8.39 6.96 -12.90
C SER A 95 7.42 6.84 -11.72
N LEU A 96 6.80 7.97 -11.36
CA LEU A 96 5.78 8.02 -10.32
C LEU A 96 4.56 7.19 -10.72
N TRP A 97 4.06 6.33 -9.84
CA TRP A 97 2.78 5.65 -10.06
C TRP A 97 1.63 6.50 -9.55
N VAL A 98 0.66 6.77 -10.41
CA VAL A 98 -0.51 7.59 -10.06
C VAL A 98 -1.77 6.79 -10.32
N PHE A 99 -2.47 6.46 -9.25
CA PHE A 99 -3.76 5.78 -9.31
C PHE A 99 -4.89 6.79 -9.32
N VAL A 100 -5.73 6.76 -10.35
CA VAL A 100 -6.73 7.80 -10.57
C VAL A 100 -8.03 7.23 -11.14
N ASP A 101 -9.16 7.72 -10.64
CA ASP A 101 -10.44 7.53 -11.32
C ASP A 101 -10.56 8.56 -12.46
N PRO A 102 -10.88 8.14 -13.69
CA PRO A 102 -10.85 9.03 -14.85
C PRO A 102 -11.92 10.13 -14.83
N LEU A 103 -12.89 10.08 -13.91
CA LEU A 103 -13.93 11.10 -13.73
C LEU A 103 -13.78 11.90 -12.43
N TYR A 104 -12.79 11.60 -11.59
CA TYR A 104 -12.63 12.28 -10.30
C TYR A 104 -11.84 13.60 -10.44
N PRO A 105 -12.46 14.78 -10.18
CA PRO A 105 -11.85 16.07 -10.51
C PRO A 105 -10.47 16.32 -9.87
N ALA A 106 -10.32 16.07 -8.57
CA ALA A 106 -9.05 16.30 -7.89
C ALA A 106 -7.94 15.38 -8.42
N GLY A 107 -8.29 14.17 -8.87
CA GLY A 107 -7.34 13.29 -9.55
C GLY A 107 -6.86 13.86 -10.88
N LEU A 108 -7.76 14.46 -11.65
CA LEU A 108 -7.43 15.11 -12.92
C LEU A 108 -6.59 16.38 -12.73
N GLU A 109 -6.78 17.12 -11.64
CA GLU A 109 -5.94 18.28 -11.27
C GLU A 109 -4.49 17.84 -11.01
N VAL A 110 -4.29 16.74 -10.29
CA VAL A 110 -2.95 16.15 -10.08
C VAL A 110 -2.30 15.76 -11.41
N LEU A 111 -3.04 15.12 -12.32
CA LEU A 111 -2.50 14.77 -13.65
C LEU A 111 -2.14 16.02 -14.47
N ALA A 112 -2.93 17.09 -14.37
CA ALA A 112 -2.63 18.35 -15.04
C ALA A 112 -1.33 18.97 -14.50
N GLU A 113 -1.13 19.00 -13.19
CA GLU A 113 0.11 19.50 -12.57
C GLU A 113 1.32 18.67 -12.99
N LEU A 114 1.20 17.34 -12.99
CA LEU A 114 2.28 16.45 -13.43
C LEU A 114 2.61 16.66 -14.92
N ARG A 115 1.60 16.82 -15.78
CA ARG A 115 1.78 17.19 -17.19
C ARG A 115 2.53 18.51 -17.32
N ASP A 116 2.10 19.54 -16.60
CA ASP A 116 2.64 20.89 -16.72
C ASP A 116 4.09 20.98 -16.17
N THR A 117 4.43 20.16 -15.18
CA THR A 117 5.81 20.04 -14.65
C THR A 117 6.72 19.13 -15.48
N GLY A 118 6.17 18.37 -16.43
CA GLY A 118 6.92 17.37 -17.22
C GLY A 118 7.38 16.16 -16.39
N THR A 119 6.81 15.94 -15.21
CA THR A 119 7.19 14.82 -14.33
C THR A 119 6.79 13.49 -14.97
N PRO A 120 7.71 12.55 -15.22
CA PRO A 120 7.37 11.23 -15.76
C PRO A 120 6.49 10.45 -14.79
N ALA A 121 5.36 9.96 -15.28
CA ALA A 121 4.42 9.18 -14.47
C ALA A 121 3.82 8.00 -15.24
N GLN A 122 3.44 6.99 -14.48
CA GLN A 122 2.67 5.83 -14.93
C GLN A 122 1.26 5.94 -14.34
N VAL A 123 0.29 6.25 -15.19
CA VAL A 123 -1.09 6.52 -14.76
C VAL A 123 -1.89 5.23 -14.80
N VAL A 124 -2.28 4.73 -13.63
CA VAL A 124 -3.14 3.55 -13.48
C VAL A 124 -4.58 4.00 -13.26
N LEU A 125 -5.47 3.63 -14.17
CA LEU A 125 -6.89 3.95 -14.05
C LEU A 125 -7.58 3.01 -13.04
N LEU A 126 -8.11 3.58 -11.96
CA LEU A 126 -8.93 2.89 -10.94
C LEU A 126 -10.36 3.42 -10.99
N PRO A 127 -11.27 2.79 -11.75
CA PRO A 127 -12.64 3.26 -11.91
C PRO A 127 -13.51 2.93 -10.68
N VAL A 128 -13.32 3.66 -9.59
CA VAL A 128 -14.05 3.52 -8.32
C VAL A 128 -15.32 4.40 -8.26
N GLY A 129 -15.48 5.33 -9.20
CA GLY A 129 -16.60 6.27 -9.29
C GLY A 129 -17.89 5.70 -9.90
N GLY A 130 -17.88 4.44 -10.34
CA GLY A 130 -19.07 3.73 -10.83
C GLY A 130 -18.99 3.36 -12.33
N PRO A 131 -20.14 3.00 -12.95
CA PRO A 131 -20.18 2.46 -14.31
C PRO A 131 -19.59 3.39 -15.37
N GLU A 132 -19.82 4.70 -15.26
CA GLU A 132 -19.30 5.68 -16.22
C GLU A 132 -17.76 5.78 -16.18
N SER A 133 -17.18 5.76 -14.97
CA SER A 133 -15.72 5.71 -14.78
C SER A 133 -15.13 4.44 -15.38
N LEU A 134 -15.81 3.30 -15.21
CA LEU A 134 -15.38 2.02 -15.76
C LEU A 134 -15.41 2.01 -17.30
N ASP A 135 -16.49 2.51 -17.89
CA ASP A 135 -16.62 2.59 -19.34
C ASP A 135 -15.59 3.55 -19.95
N LEU A 136 -15.33 4.68 -19.29
CA LEU A 136 -14.27 5.58 -19.72
C LEU A 136 -12.88 4.93 -19.60
N ALA A 137 -12.58 4.28 -18.47
CA ALA A 137 -11.31 3.57 -18.28
C ALA A 137 -11.09 2.52 -19.38
N ARG A 138 -12.13 1.73 -19.72
CA ARG A 138 -12.07 0.76 -20.82
C ARG A 138 -11.80 1.41 -22.17
N ARG A 139 -12.48 2.50 -22.49
CA ARG A 139 -12.24 3.22 -23.76
C ARG A 139 -10.82 3.74 -23.87
N LEU A 140 -10.28 4.31 -22.79
CA LEU A 140 -8.91 4.82 -22.76
C LEU A 140 -7.87 3.71 -22.91
N ARG A 141 -8.11 2.54 -22.30
CA ARG A 141 -7.22 1.37 -22.40
C ARG A 141 -7.27 0.65 -23.75
N CYS A 142 -8.45 0.58 -24.35
CA CYS A 142 -8.69 -0.18 -25.57
C CYS A 142 -8.73 0.72 -26.82
N ALA A 143 -8.32 1.99 -26.69
CA ALA A 143 -8.15 2.88 -27.84
C ALA A 143 -7.03 2.34 -28.75
N PRO A 144 -7.22 2.34 -30.08
CA PRO A 144 -6.25 1.81 -31.04
C PRO A 144 -4.97 2.63 -31.13
#